data_AF-A0A924FRH8-F1
#
_entry.id   AF-A0A924FRH8-F1
#
_cell.length_a   1.000
_cell.length_b   1.000
_cell.length_c   1.000
_cell.angle_alpha   90.00
_cell.angle_beta   90.00
_cell.angle_gamma   90.00
#
_symmetry.space_group_name_H-M   'P 1'
#
loop_
_entity.id
_entity.type
_entity.pdbx_description
1 polymer ?
#
loop_
_entity_poly.entity_id
_entity_poly.type
_entity_poly.pdbx_seq_one_letter_code
_entity_poly.pdbx_strand_id
1 'polypeptide(L)'
;MHTTSRRQFIRLTATAAALSTTSIKAFAADRTIKIGTLKLIHGLTPYFYEKFVPAGVTIEVIPFETPTDGKNAVPTGTVDFGIFGLAAATLGGANGEPVVVIAAACNRGMAVVA
;
A
#
# COMPACT_ATOMS: atom_id res chain seq x y z
N MET A 1 -25.95 -30.24 33.65
CA MET A 1 -26.59 -29.89 32.36
C MET A 1 -27.24 -28.51 32.52
N HIS A 2 -26.58 -27.44 32.06
CA HIS A 2 -27.14 -26.10 32.13
C HIS A 2 -28.14 -25.91 30.98
N THR A 3 -29.44 -25.91 31.29
CA THR A 3 -30.49 -25.58 30.34
C THR A 3 -30.51 -24.07 30.11
N THR A 4 -30.00 -23.62 28.97
CA THR A 4 -30.04 -22.21 28.56
C THR A 4 -31.50 -21.80 28.34
N SER A 5 -31.99 -20.88 29.16
CA SER A 5 -33.38 -20.39 29.06
C SER A 5 -33.59 -19.58 27.78
N ARG A 6 -34.77 -19.69 27.16
CA ARG A 6 -35.18 -18.91 25.96
C ARG A 6 -34.95 -17.41 26.13
N ARG A 7 -35.08 -16.89 27.36
CA ARG A 7 -34.80 -15.47 27.71
C ARG A 7 -33.32 -15.14 27.66
N GLN A 8 -32.46 -16.07 28.04
CA GLN A 8 -31.01 -15.93 27.98
C GLN A 8 -30.51 -16.02 26.54
N PHE A 9 -31.14 -16.87 25.72
CA PHE A 9 -30.85 -16.96 24.29
C PHE A 9 -31.21 -15.65 23.56
N ILE A 10 -32.39 -15.08 23.83
CA ILE A 10 -32.82 -13.80 23.25
C ILE A 10 -31.89 -12.65 23.64
N ARG A 11 -31.46 -12.60 24.92
CA ARG A 11 -30.51 -11.58 25.39
C ARG A 11 -29.15 -11.70 24.69
N LEU A 12 -28.65 -12.93 24.52
CA LEU A 12 -27.37 -13.18 23.86
C LEU A 12 -27.41 -12.83 22.37
N THR A 13 -28.52 -13.12 21.69
CA THR A 13 -28.71 -12.73 20.29
C THR A 13 -28.87 -11.22 20.12
N ALA A 14 -29.51 -10.53 21.07
CA ALA A 14 -29.68 -9.09 21.03
C ALA A 14 -28.35 -8.34 21.25
N THR A 15 -27.50 -8.81 22.17
CA THR A 15 -26.15 -8.23 22.35
C THR A 15 -25.23 -8.54 21.18
N ALA A 16 -25.27 -9.75 20.60
CA ALA A 16 -24.50 -10.08 19.41
C ALA A 16 -24.91 -9.23 18.19
N ALA A 17 -26.21 -8.98 18.00
CA ALA A 17 -26.72 -8.11 16.95
C ALA A 17 -26.26 -6.64 17.15
N ALA A 18 -26.29 -6.13 18.38
CA ALA A 18 -25.85 -4.77 18.69
C ALA A 18 -24.34 -4.53 18.42
N LEU A 19 -23.49 -5.54 18.63
CA LEU A 19 -22.06 -5.46 18.29
C LEU A 19 -21.80 -5.55 16.77
N SER A 20 -22.68 -6.23 16.02
CA SER A 20 -22.52 -6.37 14.56
C SER A 20 -22.90 -5.11 13.77
N THR A 21 -23.66 -4.18 14.38
CA THR A 21 -24.11 -2.94 13.74
C THR A 21 -23.17 -1.75 13.90
N THR A 22 -22.18 -1.82 14.80
CA THR A 22 -21.10 -0.83 14.85
C THR A 22 -20.08 -1.16 13.77
N SER A 23 -20.41 -0.82 12.53
CA SER A 23 -19.39 -0.62 11.51
C SER A 23 -18.48 0.49 12.04
N ILE A 24 -17.34 0.13 12.63
CA ILE A 24 -16.28 1.08 12.93
C ILE A 24 -15.86 1.60 11.56
N LYS A 25 -16.45 2.70 11.12
CA LYS A 25 -15.82 3.56 10.13
C LYS A 25 -14.60 4.09 10.88
N ALA A 26 -13.50 3.35 10.79
CA ALA A 26 -12.21 3.92 11.11
C ALA A 26 -12.15 5.18 10.25
N PHE A 27 -12.19 6.34 10.91
CA PHE A 27 -11.75 7.56 10.26
C PHE A 27 -10.31 7.25 9.86
N ALA A 28 -10.12 6.89 8.59
CA ALA A 28 -8.79 6.77 8.03
C ALA A 28 -8.18 8.16 8.25
N ALA A 29 -7.20 8.26 9.14
CA ALA A 29 -6.40 9.47 9.24
C ALA A 29 -5.92 9.78 7.82
N ASP A 30 -5.98 11.06 7.43
CA ASP A 30 -5.50 11.48 6.12
C ASP A 30 -4.09 10.91 5.92
N ARG A 31 -3.93 10.05 4.91
CA ARG A 31 -2.70 9.29 4.67
C ARG A 31 -2.09 9.73 3.36
N THR A 32 -0.88 10.28 3.43
CA THR A 32 -0.05 10.50 2.25
C THR A 32 0.72 9.23 1.91
N ILE A 33 0.65 8.80 0.66
CA ILE A 33 1.49 7.73 0.09
C ILE A 33 2.56 8.40 -0.78
N LYS A 34 3.82 8.22 -0.41
CA LYS A 34 4.99 8.71 -1.14
C LYS A 34 5.43 7.70 -2.18
N ILE A 35 5.34 8.07 -3.45
CA ILE A 35 5.65 7.19 -4.56
C ILE A 35 6.86 7.71 -5.31
N GLY A 36 7.92 6.90 -5.33
CA GLY A 36 9.09 7.19 -6.14
C GLY A 36 8.86 6.88 -7.61
N THR A 37 9.33 7.77 -8.48
CA THR A 37 9.27 7.56 -9.93
C THR A 37 10.53 8.06 -10.63
N LEU A 38 10.76 7.66 -11.88
CA LEU A 38 11.84 8.20 -12.70
C LEU A 38 11.39 9.40 -13.51
N LYS A 39 12.30 10.36 -13.74
CA LYS A 39 12.13 11.49 -14.67
C LYS A 39 12.22 11.05 -16.14
N LEU A 40 11.48 10.00 -16.50
CA LEU A 40 11.38 9.43 -17.84
C LEU A 40 9.91 9.11 -18.12
N ILE A 41 9.54 9.00 -19.40
CA ILE A 41 8.14 8.72 -19.81
C ILE A 41 7.56 7.44 -19.18
N HIS A 42 8.40 6.45 -18.89
CA HIS A 42 8.02 5.19 -18.24
C HIS A 42 7.53 5.40 -16.79
N GLY A 43 8.02 6.45 -16.11
CA GLY A 43 7.65 6.83 -14.76
C GLY A 43 6.44 7.76 -14.66
N LEU A 44 5.67 7.97 -15.73
CA LEU A 44 4.57 8.93 -15.69
C LEU A 44 3.36 8.43 -14.87
N THR A 45 3.19 7.12 -14.73
CA THR A 45 1.96 6.53 -14.18
C THR A 45 1.58 6.98 -12.76
N PRO A 46 2.50 7.18 -11.80
CA PRO A 46 2.15 7.63 -10.44
C PRO A 46 1.47 8.99 -10.38
N TYR A 47 1.75 9.89 -11.34
CA TYR A 47 1.08 11.20 -11.41
C TYR A 47 -0.43 11.11 -11.68
N PHE A 48 -0.92 9.94 -12.08
CA PHE A 48 -2.35 9.68 -12.27
C PHE A 48 -2.98 8.91 -11.12
N TYR A 49 -2.25 8.53 -10.06
CA TYR A 49 -2.77 7.64 -9.02
C TYR A 49 -3.79 8.30 -8.10
N GLU A 50 -3.72 9.63 -7.93
CA GLU A 50 -4.67 10.40 -7.11
C GLU A 50 -6.14 10.14 -7.49
N LYS A 51 -6.44 9.86 -8.76
CA LYS A 51 -7.82 9.58 -9.20
C LYS A 51 -8.35 8.19 -8.82
N PHE A 52 -7.49 7.32 -8.29
CA PHE A 52 -7.80 5.93 -7.96
C PHE A 52 -7.70 5.63 -6.47
N VAL A 53 -7.21 6.57 -5.66
CA VAL A 53 -7.12 6.38 -4.21
C VAL A 53 -8.49 6.61 -3.54
N PRO A 54 -8.79 5.92 -2.43
CA PRO A 54 -10.00 6.18 -1.66
C PRO A 54 -9.95 7.57 -1.01
N ALA A 55 -11.10 8.05 -0.55
CA ALA A 55 -11.17 9.29 0.22
C ALA A 55 -10.28 9.22 1.48
N GLY A 56 -9.60 10.33 1.79
CA GLY A 56 -8.63 10.40 2.91
C GLY A 56 -7.24 9.84 2.59
N VAL A 57 -6.96 9.49 1.33
CA VAL A 57 -5.60 9.15 0.88
C VAL A 57 -5.16 10.18 -0.14
N THR A 58 -3.90 10.63 -0.04
CA THR A 58 -3.26 11.55 -0.99
C THR A 58 -1.98 10.92 -1.52
N ILE A 59 -1.61 11.28 -2.75
CA ILE A 59 -0.39 10.82 -3.40
C ILE A 59 0.65 11.95 -3.45
N GLU A 60 1.85 11.66 -2.98
CA GLU A 60 3.03 12.51 -3.17
C GLU A 60 3.99 11.80 -4.13
N VAL A 61 4.23 12.36 -5.32
CA VAL A 61 5.13 11.77 -6.31
C VAL A 61 6.52 12.39 -6.18
N ILE A 62 7.54 11.56 -5.93
CA ILE A 62 8.92 11.96 -5.74
C ILE A 62 9.76 11.49 -6.94
N PRO A 63 10.24 12.42 -7.80
CA PRO A 63 10.99 12.06 -8.99
C PRO A 63 12.50 11.85 -8.71
N PHE A 64 13.06 10.78 -9.26
CA PHE A 64 14.47 10.40 -9.20
C PHE A 64 15.11 10.40 -10.59
N GLU A 65 16.42 10.63 -10.65
CA GLU A 65 17.20 10.60 -11.89
C GLU A 65 17.53 9.17 -12.33
N THR A 66 17.84 8.29 -11.38
CA THR A 66 18.28 6.92 -11.68
C THR A 66 17.42 5.85 -10.98
N PRO A 67 17.30 4.64 -11.58
CA PRO A 67 16.65 3.50 -10.93
C PRO A 67 17.23 3.16 -9.57
N THR A 68 18.55 3.30 -9.40
CA THR A 68 19.25 2.94 -8.16
C THR A 68 18.92 3.92 -7.03
N ASP A 69 18.86 5.22 -7.32
CA ASP A 69 18.48 6.23 -6.32
C ASP A 69 17.05 5.99 -5.82
N GLY A 70 16.13 5.73 -6.75
CA GLY A 70 14.75 5.40 -6.42
C GLY A 70 14.63 4.12 -5.58
N LYS A 71 15.33 3.06 -5.96
CA LYS A 71 15.37 1.80 -5.19
C LYS A 71 15.95 2.03 -3.79
N ASN A 72 17.01 2.83 -3.65
CA ASN A 72 17.62 3.14 -2.36
C ASN A 72 16.73 3.99 -1.46
N ALA A 73 15.79 4.75 -2.02
CA ALA A 73 14.85 5.57 -1.29
C ALA A 73 13.72 4.78 -0.59
N VAL A 74 13.48 3.53 -1.02
CA VAL A 74 12.49 2.63 -0.42
C VAL A 74 12.91 2.19 1.00
N PRO A 75 14.08 1.55 1.21
CA PRO A 75 14.48 1.08 2.54
C PRO A 75 14.77 2.22 3.52
N THR A 76 15.02 3.44 3.04
CA THR A 76 15.18 4.64 3.89
C THR A 76 13.86 5.25 4.33
N GLY A 77 12.72 4.80 3.78
CA GLY A 77 11.41 5.40 4.02
C GLY A 77 11.25 6.80 3.39
N THR A 78 12.13 7.16 2.46
CA THR A 78 11.96 8.40 1.68
C THR A 78 10.75 8.30 0.77
N VAL A 79 10.48 7.10 0.25
CA VAL A 79 9.24 6.72 -0.44
C VAL A 79 8.68 5.44 0.18
N ASP A 80 7.36 5.27 0.15
CA ASP A 80 6.70 4.05 0.62
C ASP A 80 6.87 2.90 -0.37
N PHE A 81 6.89 3.22 -1.66
CA PHE A 81 7.23 2.33 -2.76
C PHE A 81 7.62 3.16 -3.98
N GLY A 82 8.08 2.53 -5.05
CA GLY A 82 8.22 3.24 -6.32
C GLY A 82 8.19 2.36 -7.55
N ILE A 83 8.17 3.02 -8.69
CA ILE A 83 8.24 2.39 -10.00
C ILE A 83 9.63 2.67 -10.56
N PHE A 84 10.49 1.65 -10.52
CA PHE A 84 11.90 1.75 -10.93
C PHE A 84 12.28 0.63 -11.89
N GLY A 85 13.48 0.69 -12.47
CA GLY A 85 13.97 -0.36 -13.35
C GLY A 85 14.05 -1.71 -12.64
N LEU A 86 13.48 -2.76 -13.26
CA LEU A 86 13.45 -4.12 -12.70
C LEU A 86 14.87 -4.62 -12.35
N ALA A 87 15.87 -4.26 -13.15
CA ALA A 87 17.26 -4.63 -12.93
C ALA A 87 17.81 -4.10 -11.59
N ALA A 88 17.51 -2.84 -11.22
CA ALA A 88 17.99 -2.25 -9.98
C ALA A 88 17.36 -2.91 -8.75
N ALA A 89 16.07 -3.23 -8.82
CA ALA A 89 15.37 -3.96 -7.77
C ALA A 89 15.90 -5.40 -7.62
N THR A 90 16.11 -6.09 -8.74
CA THR A 90 16.66 -7.45 -8.75
C THR A 90 18.08 -7.49 -8.17
N LEU A 91 18.92 -6.52 -8.55
CA LEU A 91 20.26 -6.39 -8.01
C LEU A 91 20.25 -6.06 -6.51
N GLY A 92 19.38 -5.14 -6.07
CA GLY A 92 19.21 -4.84 -4.65
C GLY A 92 18.82 -6.08 -3.84
N GLY A 93 17.81 -6.82 -4.31
CA GLY A 93 17.39 -8.08 -3.67
C GLY A 93 18.49 -9.15 -3.67
N ALA A 94 19.26 -9.26 -4.77
CA ALA A 94 20.41 -10.17 -4.83
C ALA A 94 21.54 -9.78 -3.84
N ASN A 95 21.69 -8.49 -3.55
CA ASN A 95 22.62 -7.97 -2.56
C ASN A 95 22.08 -8.05 -1.11
N GLY A 96 20.90 -8.62 -0.90
CA GLY A 96 20.28 -8.73 0.41
C GLY A 96 19.72 -7.42 0.95
N GLU A 97 19.52 -6.41 0.10
CA GLU A 97 18.82 -5.19 0.49
C GLU A 97 17.34 -5.52 0.75
N PRO A 98 16.69 -4.85 1.73
CA PRO A 98 15.31 -5.11 2.09
C PRO A 98 14.36 -4.43 1.09
N VAL A 99 14.33 -4.93 -0.14
CA VAL A 99 13.46 -4.49 -1.23
C VAL A 99 12.82 -5.69 -1.92
N VAL A 100 11.57 -5.55 -2.35
CA VAL A 100 10.77 -6.60 -2.96
C VAL A 100 10.13 -6.10 -4.25
N VAL A 101 10.25 -6.88 -5.32
CA VAL A 101 9.51 -6.67 -6.58
C VAL A 101 8.10 -7.21 -6.41
N ILE A 102 7.10 -6.33 -6.46
CA ILE A 102 5.68 -6.68 -6.24
C ILE A 102 4.95 -6.93 -7.56
N ALA A 103 5.23 -6.13 -8.58
CA ALA A 103 4.55 -6.21 -9.87
C ALA A 103 5.45 -5.72 -11.01
N ALA A 104 5.19 -6.22 -12.21
CA ALA A 104 5.83 -5.70 -13.43
C ALA A 104 5.17 -4.39 -13.88
N ALA A 105 5.97 -3.45 -14.36
CA ALA A 105 5.55 -2.21 -15.00
C ALA A 105 6.24 -2.03 -16.36
N CYS A 106 5.65 -1.25 -17.26
CA CYS A 106 6.24 -0.89 -18.57
C CYS A 106 6.76 -2.10 -19.36
N ASN A 107 5.90 -3.11 -19.60
CA ASN A 107 6.28 -4.37 -20.29
C ASN A 107 7.49 -5.08 -19.69
N ARG A 108 7.63 -5.03 -18.35
CA ARG A 108 8.73 -5.64 -17.57
C ARG A 108 10.08 -4.91 -17.69
N GLY A 109 10.12 -3.71 -18.29
CA GLY A 109 11.28 -2.81 -18.18
C GLY A 109 11.40 -2.16 -16.80
N MET A 110 10.27 -2.04 -16.09
CA MET A 110 10.19 -1.49 -14.74
C MET A 110 9.43 -2.44 -13.81
N ALA A 111 9.48 -2.15 -12.52
CA ALA A 111 8.81 -2.88 -11.47
C ALA A 111 8.26 -1.93 -10.41
N VAL A 112 7.17 -2.34 -9.78
CA VAL A 112 6.74 -1.79 -8.49
C VAL A 112 7.61 -2.43 -7.41
N VAL A 113 8.31 -1.60 -6.64
CA VAL A 113 9.30 -2.00 -5.63
C VAL A 113 8.93 -1.37 -4.29
N ALA A 114 8.88 -2.17 -3.23
CA ALA A 114 8.66 -1.71 -1.85
C ALA A 114 9.55 -2.47 -0.86
#